data_AF-A0A2W0BIJ4-F1
#
_entry.id   AF-A0A2W0BIJ4-F1
#
_cell.length_a   1.000
_cell.length_b   1.000
_cell.length_c   1.000
_cell.angle_alpha   90.00
_cell.angle_beta   90.00
_cell.angle_gamma   90.00
#
_symmetry.space_group_name_H-M   'P 1'
#
loop_
_entity.id
_entity.type
_entity.pdbx_description
1 polymer ?
#
loop_
_entity_poly.entity_id
_entity_poly.type
_entity_poly.pdbx_seq_one_letter_code
_entity_poly.pdbx_strand_id
1 'polypeptide(L)'
;EVVTGKFNAHIEPRSWGDRLAHKWNFAVPGLKESVEIHVQRLGQMGEHIAMARRFVTRRVLKVVEDKTYYIPAPEERIIVATLQRMYRHFYFRVCDIVNSAAIIESGELNFDELKRATEAAGIWPGIATYMTVVSDHIKRFRGTPLGLPNFVLAAARFGGNEVRPRARFLRVPLLPHGAALYTYQVTQAAARGDVPATFRLSLLPYLASAAAVAYKVTGSDKGVW
;
A
#
# COMPACT_ATOMS: atom_id res chain seq x y z
N GLU A 1 7.44 9.88 -22.39
CA GLU A 1 8.52 10.77 -22.85
C GLU A 1 9.52 11.12 -21.76
N VAL A 2 9.11 11.68 -20.60
CA VAL A 2 10.06 12.05 -19.54
C VAL A 2 10.93 10.89 -19.05
N VAL A 3 10.33 9.76 -18.68
CA VAL A 3 11.08 8.62 -18.11
C VAL A 3 11.91 7.89 -19.17
N THR A 4 11.31 7.60 -20.31
CA THR A 4 11.97 6.89 -21.42
C THR A 4 13.06 7.75 -22.08
N GLY A 5 12.83 9.05 -22.25
CA GLY A 5 13.78 9.96 -22.90
C GLY A 5 14.91 10.40 -21.99
N LYS A 6 14.60 10.96 -20.80
CA LYS A 6 15.64 11.52 -19.91
C LYS A 6 16.48 10.46 -19.20
N PHE A 7 15.91 9.29 -18.94
CA PHE A 7 16.57 8.22 -18.18
C PHE A 7 16.89 6.99 -19.01
N ASN A 8 16.70 7.04 -20.34
CA ASN A 8 16.89 5.90 -21.25
C ASN A 8 16.17 4.61 -20.76
N ALA A 9 14.98 4.80 -20.19
CA ALA A 9 14.24 3.74 -19.54
C ALA A 9 13.41 2.92 -20.54
N HIS A 10 13.26 1.63 -20.27
CA HIS A 10 12.41 0.72 -21.05
C HIS A 10 11.11 0.45 -20.31
N ILE A 11 9.98 0.45 -21.03
CA ILE A 11 8.68 0.12 -20.45
C ILE A 11 8.58 -1.41 -20.32
N GLU A 12 8.32 -1.89 -19.11
CA GLU A 12 8.07 -3.29 -18.85
C GLU A 12 6.67 -3.71 -19.31
N PRO A 13 6.46 -4.99 -19.69
CA PRO A 13 5.13 -5.52 -19.97
C PRO A 13 4.16 -5.29 -18.81
N ARG A 14 2.93 -4.87 -19.13
CA ARG A 14 1.89 -4.59 -18.12
C ARG A 14 0.95 -5.77 -17.96
N SER A 15 0.72 -6.18 -16.72
CA SER A 15 -0.34 -7.13 -16.39
C SER A 15 -1.73 -6.49 -16.56
N TRP A 16 -2.80 -7.29 -16.53
CA TRP A 16 -4.17 -6.76 -16.46
C TRP A 16 -4.40 -5.94 -15.19
N GLY A 17 -3.85 -6.38 -14.06
CA GLY A 17 -3.82 -5.60 -12.82
C GLY A 17 -3.16 -4.23 -13.02
N ASP A 18 -2.01 -4.17 -13.70
CA ASP A 18 -1.30 -2.91 -13.97
C ASP A 18 -2.10 -1.97 -14.87
N ARG A 19 -2.82 -2.51 -15.86
CA ARG A 19 -3.73 -1.75 -16.74
C ARG A 19 -4.85 -1.13 -15.93
N LEU A 20 -5.51 -1.92 -15.09
CA LEU A 20 -6.64 -1.47 -14.28
C LEU A 20 -6.21 -0.45 -13.22
N ALA A 21 -5.09 -0.69 -12.55
CA ALA A 21 -4.51 0.23 -11.57
C ALA A 21 -3.94 1.52 -12.19
N HIS A 22 -3.86 1.61 -13.52
CA HIS A 22 -3.23 2.72 -14.24
C HIS A 22 -1.77 2.93 -13.80
N LYS A 23 -1.04 1.81 -13.81
CA LYS A 23 0.32 1.66 -13.32
C LYS A 23 1.26 1.22 -14.43
N TRP A 24 2.47 1.80 -14.46
CA TRP A 24 3.54 1.45 -15.38
C TRP A 24 4.80 1.08 -14.60
N ASN A 25 5.53 0.10 -15.11
CA ASN A 25 6.83 -0.29 -14.60
C ASN A 25 7.88 0.04 -15.65
N PHE A 26 9.02 0.58 -15.21
CA PHE A 26 10.12 0.97 -16.08
C PHE A 26 11.42 0.31 -15.60
N ALA A 27 12.15 -0.32 -16.51
CA ALA A 27 13.54 -0.69 -16.29
C ALA A 27 14.42 0.51 -16.62
N VAL A 28 15.10 1.06 -15.61
CA VAL A 28 16.01 2.19 -15.76
C VAL A 28 17.45 1.68 -15.69
N PRO A 29 18.30 1.94 -16.70
CA PRO A 29 19.70 1.52 -16.66
C PRO A 29 20.40 2.01 -15.38
N GLY A 30 21.14 1.12 -14.72
CA GLY A 30 21.85 1.40 -13.47
C GLY A 30 21.03 1.21 -12.19
N LEU A 31 19.70 1.03 -12.29
CA LEU A 31 18.87 0.62 -11.16
C LEU A 31 18.63 -0.89 -11.20
N LYS A 32 18.75 -1.54 -10.04
CA LYS A 32 18.53 -2.99 -9.91
C LYS A 32 17.05 -3.33 -9.96
N GLU A 33 16.21 -2.51 -9.35
CA GLU A 33 14.77 -2.67 -9.30
C GLU A 33 14.05 -1.78 -10.33
N SER A 34 12.91 -2.25 -10.83
CA SER A 34 12.04 -1.46 -11.71
C SER A 34 11.45 -0.25 -10.97
N VAL A 35 11.28 0.86 -11.69
CA VAL A 35 10.57 2.05 -11.20
C VAL A 35 9.09 1.91 -11.52
N GLU A 36 8.27 1.83 -10.48
CA GLU A 36 6.80 1.77 -10.58
C GLU A 36 6.21 3.19 -10.52
N ILE A 37 5.39 3.54 -11.51
CA ILE A 37 4.72 4.85 -11.59
C ILE A 37 3.20 4.64 -11.66
N HIS A 38 2.52 5.24 -10.69
CA HIS A 38 1.06 5.32 -10.64
C HIS A 38 0.61 6.65 -11.25
N VAL A 39 -0.33 6.62 -12.20
CA VAL A 39 -0.78 7.81 -12.90
C VAL A 39 -2.22 8.10 -12.53
N GLN A 40 -2.48 9.25 -11.88
CA GLN A 40 -3.81 9.75 -11.49
C GLN A 40 -4.66 8.88 -10.54
N ARG A 41 -4.30 7.61 -10.36
CA ARG A 41 -5.03 6.59 -9.60
C ARG A 41 -4.09 5.90 -8.64
N LEU A 42 -4.66 5.45 -7.52
CA LEU A 42 -3.96 4.68 -6.51
C LEU A 42 -4.89 3.56 -6.01
N GLY A 43 -4.31 2.51 -5.43
CA GLY A 43 -5.03 1.34 -4.93
C GLY A 43 -4.75 0.09 -5.75
N GLN A 44 -5.32 -1.05 -5.35
CA GLN A 44 -5.09 -2.31 -6.05
C GLN A 44 -5.66 -2.29 -7.47
N MET A 45 -6.79 -1.62 -7.63
CA MET A 45 -7.58 -1.53 -8.85
C MET A 45 -7.65 -0.09 -9.37
N GLY A 46 -6.79 0.80 -8.85
CA GLY A 46 -6.80 2.22 -9.20
C GLY A 46 -8.09 2.93 -8.79
N GLU A 47 -8.70 2.47 -7.70
CA GLU A 47 -9.99 2.93 -7.18
C GLU A 47 -9.91 4.34 -6.58
N HIS A 48 -8.73 4.80 -6.13
CA HIS A 48 -8.59 6.07 -5.40
C HIS A 48 -7.96 7.19 -6.25
N ILE A 49 -8.78 8.10 -6.79
CA ILE A 49 -8.30 9.30 -7.52
C ILE A 49 -7.93 10.42 -6.53
N ALA A 50 -8.81 10.72 -5.58
CA ALA A 50 -8.58 11.78 -4.60
C ALA A 50 -7.30 11.52 -3.77
N MET A 51 -7.08 10.26 -3.40
CA MET A 51 -5.87 9.84 -2.70
C MET A 51 -4.62 10.02 -3.57
N ALA A 52 -4.65 9.62 -4.85
CA ALA A 52 -3.52 9.83 -5.76
C ALA A 52 -3.15 11.32 -5.88
N ARG A 53 -4.15 12.21 -5.93
CA ARG A 53 -3.93 13.66 -5.96
C ARG A 53 -3.17 14.16 -4.72
N ARG A 54 -3.46 13.58 -3.55
CA ARG A 54 -2.81 13.97 -2.29
C ARG A 54 -1.30 13.75 -2.29
N PHE A 55 -0.81 12.68 -2.91
CA PHE A 55 0.63 12.42 -3.04
C PHE A 55 1.38 13.54 -3.78
N VAL A 56 0.68 14.26 -4.67
CA VAL A 56 1.23 15.42 -5.36
C VAL A 56 1.02 16.69 -4.56
N THR A 57 -0.18 16.92 -4.00
CA THR A 57 -0.51 18.20 -3.35
C THR A 57 0.06 18.36 -1.95
N ARG A 58 0.33 17.26 -1.24
CA ARG A 58 0.92 17.27 0.12
C ARG A 58 2.39 16.86 0.15
N ARG A 59 3.06 16.82 -1.00
CA ARG A 59 4.48 16.50 -1.05
C ARG A 59 5.30 17.52 -0.25
N VAL A 60 6.32 17.04 0.45
CA VAL A 60 7.26 17.84 1.23
C VAL A 60 8.64 17.79 0.59
N LEU A 61 9.48 18.78 0.88
CA LEU A 61 10.88 18.76 0.46
C LEU A 61 11.71 17.92 1.42
N LYS A 62 12.57 17.08 0.86
CA LYS A 62 13.59 16.34 1.60
C LYS A 62 14.94 16.52 0.94
N VAL A 63 15.93 16.84 1.76
CA VAL A 63 17.33 16.88 1.34
C VAL A 63 17.89 15.47 1.45
N VAL A 64 18.49 15.00 0.37
CA VAL A 64 19.23 13.73 0.29
C VAL A 64 20.60 14.08 -0.28
N GLU A 65 21.64 13.88 0.52
CA GLU A 65 22.98 14.43 0.24
C GLU A 65 22.87 15.95 0.04
N ASP A 66 23.33 16.49 -1.09
CA ASP A 66 23.27 17.92 -1.42
C ASP A 66 22.12 18.27 -2.37
N LYS A 67 21.15 17.36 -2.56
CA LYS A 67 20.04 17.51 -3.50
C LYS A 67 18.70 17.52 -2.81
N THR A 68 17.83 18.40 -3.27
CA THR A 68 16.48 18.57 -2.72
C THR A 68 15.46 17.90 -3.63
N TYR A 69 14.67 16.99 -3.05
CA TYR A 69 13.64 16.24 -3.75
C TYR A 69 12.27 16.43 -3.12
N TYR A 70 11.22 16.38 -3.93
CA TYR A 70 9.88 16.20 -3.42
C TYR A 70 9.64 14.74 -3.04
N ILE A 71 9.16 14.53 -1.82
CA ILE A 71 8.70 13.22 -1.34
C ILE A 71 7.26 13.33 -0.83
N PRO A 72 6.49 12.23 -0.76
CA PRO A 72 5.17 12.27 -0.14
C PRO A 72 5.28 12.66 1.35
N ALA A 73 4.26 13.36 1.86
CA ALA A 73 4.15 13.65 3.29
C ALA A 73 4.12 12.35 4.13
N PRO A 74 4.45 12.44 5.44
CA PRO A 74 4.42 11.30 6.36
C PRO A 74 3.15 10.46 6.27
N GLU A 75 1.97 11.09 6.19
CA GLU A 75 0.69 10.40 6.08
C GLU A 75 0.61 9.57 4.78
N GLU A 76 0.90 10.20 3.64
CA GLU A 76 0.90 9.52 2.34
C GLU A 76 1.92 8.37 2.27
N ARG A 77 3.06 8.47 2.95
CA ARG A 77 4.03 7.36 3.05
C ARG A 77 3.45 6.16 3.80
N ILE A 78 2.73 6.37 4.90
CA ILE A 78 2.02 5.30 5.62
C ILE A 78 0.87 4.73 4.77
N ILE A 79 0.16 5.57 4.03
CA ILE A 79 -0.91 5.16 3.12
C ILE A 79 -0.37 4.20 2.06
N VAL A 80 0.67 4.57 1.32
CA VAL A 80 1.20 3.70 0.25
C VAL A 80 1.80 2.42 0.80
N ALA A 81 2.48 2.48 1.96
CA ALA A 81 2.98 1.29 2.63
C ALA A 81 1.82 0.34 2.99
N THR A 82 0.73 0.87 3.53
CA THR A 82 -0.45 0.08 3.88
C THR A 82 -1.13 -0.52 2.65
N LEU A 83 -1.33 0.25 1.58
CA LEU A 83 -1.91 -0.26 0.33
C LEU A 83 -1.05 -1.37 -0.28
N GLN A 84 0.27 -1.29 -0.19
CA GLN A 84 1.14 -2.35 -0.68
C GLN A 84 1.09 -3.59 0.21
N ARG A 85 1.11 -3.42 1.55
CA ARG A 85 1.32 -4.53 2.51
C ARG A 85 0.03 -5.19 3.00
N MET A 86 -1.06 -4.42 3.10
CA MET A 86 -2.38 -4.88 3.57
C MET A 86 -3.40 -4.99 2.44
N TYR A 87 -3.22 -4.16 1.41
CA TYR A 87 -3.94 -4.14 0.13
C TYR A 87 -3.53 -5.31 -0.76
N ARG A 88 -2.29 -5.25 -1.23
CA ARG A 88 -1.82 -6.01 -2.39
C ARG A 88 -1.08 -7.29 -2.05
N HIS A 89 -0.10 -7.21 -1.16
CA HIS A 89 0.89 -8.27 -1.00
C HIS A 89 0.68 -9.17 0.22
N PHE A 90 -0.02 -8.70 1.26
CA PHE A 90 -0.25 -9.44 2.51
C PHE A 90 1.03 -9.99 3.15
N TYR A 91 2.11 -9.23 3.07
CA TYR A 91 3.35 -9.51 3.77
C TYR A 91 4.12 -8.22 4.06
N PHE A 92 4.97 -8.25 5.08
CA PHE A 92 5.90 -7.21 5.47
C PHE A 92 7.34 -7.69 5.23
N ARG A 93 8.19 -6.77 4.77
CA ARG A 93 9.65 -6.85 4.85
C ARG A 93 10.10 -6.14 6.13
N VAL A 94 11.30 -6.48 6.61
CA VAL A 94 11.88 -5.82 7.79
C VAL A 94 11.98 -4.30 7.59
N CYS A 95 12.37 -3.85 6.39
CA CYS A 95 12.45 -2.42 6.08
C CYS A 95 11.09 -1.71 6.13
N ASP A 96 9.96 -2.39 5.89
CA ASP A 96 8.64 -1.77 6.02
C ASP A 96 8.35 -1.44 7.48
N ILE A 97 8.76 -2.30 8.42
CA ILE A 97 8.61 -2.09 9.86
C ILE A 97 9.49 -0.93 10.32
N VAL A 98 10.79 -0.99 10.00
CA VAL A 98 11.76 0.03 10.44
C VAL A 98 11.44 1.40 9.86
N ASN A 99 11.11 1.48 8.56
CA ASN A 99 10.80 2.76 7.93
C ASN A 99 9.52 3.38 8.48
N SER A 100 8.48 2.59 8.74
CA SER A 100 7.22 3.10 9.29
C SER A 100 7.33 3.45 10.76
N ALA A 101 8.09 2.68 11.54
CA ALA A 101 8.43 3.04 12.91
C ALA A 101 9.15 4.39 12.95
N ALA A 102 10.17 4.60 12.11
CA ALA A 102 10.89 5.88 12.04
C ALA A 102 9.98 7.08 11.68
N ILE A 103 8.97 6.88 10.81
CA ILE A 103 7.99 7.94 10.50
C ILE A 103 7.09 8.25 11.71
N ILE A 104 6.67 7.23 12.45
CA ILE A 104 5.81 7.40 13.63
C ILE A 104 6.59 8.10 14.76
N GLU A 105 7.85 7.74 14.93
CA GLU A 105 8.72 8.24 16.00
C GLU A 105 9.27 9.64 15.77
N SER A 106 9.37 10.07 14.51
CA SER A 106 9.77 11.44 14.22
C SER A 106 8.79 12.49 14.75
N GLY A 107 7.57 12.08 15.10
CA GLY A 107 6.51 12.98 15.53
C GLY A 107 5.91 13.81 14.40
N GLU A 108 6.36 13.62 13.16
CA GLU A 108 5.85 14.35 11.99
C GLU A 108 4.49 13.82 11.50
N LEU A 109 4.09 12.62 11.91
CA LEU A 109 2.86 11.99 11.47
C LEU A 109 1.63 12.59 12.17
N ASN A 110 0.75 13.24 11.43
CA ASN A 110 -0.54 13.68 11.93
C ASN A 110 -1.59 12.55 11.79
N PHE A 111 -1.89 11.89 12.91
CA PHE A 111 -2.83 10.77 12.94
C PHE A 111 -4.27 11.14 12.57
N ASP A 112 -4.73 12.34 12.96
CA ASP A 112 -6.08 12.82 12.62
C ASP A 112 -6.21 13.09 11.12
N GLU A 113 -5.18 13.70 10.51
CA GLU A 113 -5.12 13.88 9.07
C GLU A 113 -5.06 12.54 8.33
N LEU A 114 -4.25 11.59 8.82
CA LEU A 114 -4.17 10.26 8.24
C LEU A 114 -5.53 9.55 8.28
N LYS A 115 -6.26 9.64 9.41
CA LYS A 115 -7.62 9.10 9.52
C LYS A 115 -8.55 9.78 8.53
N ARG A 116 -8.62 11.12 8.54
CA ARG A 116 -9.47 11.90 7.64
C ARG A 116 -9.20 11.58 6.17
N ALA A 117 -7.94 11.43 5.79
CA ALA A 117 -7.51 11.14 4.41
C ALA A 117 -7.91 9.74 3.92
N THR A 118 -8.13 8.79 4.83
CA THR A 118 -8.30 7.37 4.50
C THR A 118 -9.67 6.80 4.85
N GLU A 119 -10.44 7.50 5.68
CA GLU A 119 -11.78 7.08 6.08
C GLU A 119 -12.75 7.10 4.90
N ALA A 120 -12.64 8.11 4.02
CA ALA A 120 -13.45 8.16 2.79
C ALA A 120 -13.14 7.04 1.80
N ALA A 121 -11.89 6.60 1.76
CA ALA A 121 -11.43 5.50 0.93
C ALA A 121 -11.77 4.11 1.52
N GLY A 122 -12.34 4.05 2.73
CA GLY A 122 -12.62 2.79 3.42
C GLY A 122 -11.37 2.01 3.84
N ILE A 123 -10.20 2.66 3.92
CA ILE A 123 -8.94 1.97 4.25
C ILE A 123 -8.42 2.25 5.67
N TRP A 124 -9.10 3.11 6.45
CA TRP A 124 -8.67 3.45 7.80
C TRP A 124 -8.43 2.23 8.72
N PRO A 125 -9.30 1.20 8.77
CA PRO A 125 -9.00 0.02 9.57
C PRO A 125 -7.73 -0.72 9.13
N GLY A 126 -7.42 -0.74 7.83
CA GLY A 126 -6.18 -1.33 7.33
C GLY A 126 -4.95 -0.52 7.76
N ILE A 127 -5.06 0.81 7.76
CA ILE A 127 -4.01 1.74 8.23
C ILE A 127 -3.75 1.55 9.73
N ALA A 128 -4.80 1.53 10.53
CA ALA A 128 -4.73 1.28 11.97
C ALA A 128 -4.10 -0.08 12.30
N THR A 129 -4.52 -1.11 11.57
CA THR A 129 -3.98 -2.47 11.68
C THR A 129 -2.50 -2.52 11.31
N TYR A 130 -2.12 -1.88 10.19
CA TYR A 130 -0.73 -1.81 9.74
C TYR A 130 0.17 -1.19 10.82
N MET A 131 -0.20 -0.03 11.36
CA MET A 131 0.58 0.64 12.41
C MET A 131 0.65 -0.19 13.70
N THR A 132 -0.45 -0.85 14.08
CA THR A 132 -0.48 -1.73 15.27
C THR A 132 0.45 -2.92 15.10
N VAL A 133 0.45 -3.56 13.92
CA VAL A 133 1.39 -4.64 13.59
C VAL A 133 2.83 -4.16 13.67
N VAL A 134 3.15 -2.98 13.12
CA VAL A 134 4.49 -2.38 13.21
C VAL A 134 4.86 -2.14 14.68
N SER A 135 3.97 -1.55 15.47
CA SER A 135 4.18 -1.28 16.90
C SER A 135 4.44 -2.55 17.71
N ASP A 136 3.68 -3.62 17.46
CA ASP A 136 3.88 -4.91 18.13
C ASP A 136 5.24 -5.54 17.79
N HIS A 137 5.70 -5.43 16.54
CA HIS A 137 7.04 -5.93 16.17
C HIS A 137 8.15 -5.11 16.81
N ILE A 138 8.00 -3.78 16.87
CA ILE A 138 8.93 -2.92 17.58
C ILE A 138 8.96 -3.27 19.07
N LYS A 139 7.79 -3.43 19.73
CA LYS A 139 7.69 -3.86 21.13
C LYS A 139 8.41 -5.18 21.38
N ARG A 140 8.26 -6.17 20.50
CA ARG A 140 8.97 -7.45 20.62
C ARG A 140 10.50 -7.29 20.52
N PHE A 141 10.99 -6.35 19.73
CA PHE A 141 12.42 -6.17 19.52
C PHE A 141 13.10 -5.33 20.63
N ARG A 142 12.46 -4.26 21.10
CA ARG A 142 13.06 -3.32 22.07
C ARG A 142 12.34 -3.20 23.42
N GLY A 143 11.26 -3.95 23.63
CA GLY A 143 10.46 -3.96 24.87
C GLY A 143 9.36 -2.88 24.95
N THR A 144 9.46 -1.79 24.19
CA THR A 144 8.49 -0.68 24.21
C THR A 144 7.76 -0.51 22.87
N PRO A 145 6.41 -0.35 22.87
CA PRO A 145 5.65 -0.11 21.65
C PRO A 145 5.89 1.28 21.08
N LEU A 146 5.36 1.53 19.88
CA LEU A 146 5.24 2.88 19.33
C LEU A 146 4.12 3.64 20.03
N GLY A 147 4.27 4.96 20.14
CA GLY A 147 3.27 5.87 20.73
C GLY A 147 2.06 6.08 19.83
N LEU A 148 1.23 5.05 19.66
CA LEU A 148 0.00 5.12 18.86
C LEU A 148 -1.16 5.65 19.70
N PRO A 149 -1.94 6.64 19.19
CA PRO A 149 -3.16 7.09 19.86
C PRO A 149 -4.20 5.98 20.04
N ASN A 150 -5.02 6.09 21.10
CA ASN A 150 -6.05 5.08 21.40
C ASN A 150 -7.04 4.84 20.24
N PHE A 151 -7.39 5.88 19.48
CA PHE A 151 -8.30 5.73 18.34
C PHE A 151 -7.69 4.94 17.17
N VAL A 152 -6.35 4.88 17.08
CA VAL A 152 -5.64 4.01 16.13
C VAL A 152 -5.75 2.58 16.61
N LEU A 153 -5.41 2.32 17.88
CA LEU A 153 -5.47 0.97 18.46
C LEU A 153 -6.89 0.39 18.40
N ALA A 154 -7.90 1.21 18.70
CA ALA A 154 -9.31 0.80 18.67
C ALA A 154 -9.83 0.47 17.26
N ALA A 155 -9.22 1.02 16.21
CA ALA A 155 -9.62 0.77 14.82
C ALA A 155 -8.87 -0.41 14.17
N ALA A 156 -7.81 -0.92 14.82
CA ALA A 156 -7.05 -2.05 14.33
C ALA A 156 -7.90 -3.33 14.37
N ARG A 157 -7.84 -4.13 13.30
CA ARG A 157 -8.58 -5.39 13.19
C ARG A 157 -7.84 -6.55 13.87
N PHE A 158 -6.52 -6.46 13.94
CA PHE A 158 -5.64 -7.42 14.58
C PHE A 158 -4.26 -6.80 14.87
N GLY A 159 -3.47 -7.48 15.69
CA GLY A 159 -2.09 -7.10 16.01
C GLY A 159 -1.04 -8.02 15.40
N GLY A 160 0.22 -7.80 15.76
CA GLY A 160 1.38 -8.55 15.27
C GLY A 160 1.39 -10.03 15.64
N ASN A 161 0.51 -10.51 16.51
CA ASN A 161 0.35 -11.94 16.84
C ASN A 161 -0.22 -12.76 15.66
N GLU A 162 -0.96 -12.10 14.77
CA GLU A 162 -1.53 -12.74 13.57
C GLU A 162 -0.53 -12.81 12.41
N VAL A 163 0.58 -12.06 12.49
CA VAL A 163 1.60 -12.01 11.46
C VAL A 163 2.69 -13.03 11.76
N ARG A 164 2.91 -13.97 10.83
CA ARG A 164 3.83 -15.09 11.04
C ARG A 164 4.98 -15.08 10.02
N PRO A 165 6.21 -15.44 10.44
CA PRO A 165 7.30 -15.62 9.49
C PRO A 165 6.99 -16.78 8.54
N ARG A 166 7.16 -16.55 7.24
CA ARG A 166 7.10 -17.59 6.21
C ARG A 166 8.07 -17.26 5.09
N ALA A 167 9.06 -18.12 4.89
CA ALA A 167 10.21 -17.87 4.02
C ALA A 167 10.92 -16.55 4.40
N ARG A 168 11.06 -15.61 3.47
CA ARG A 168 11.79 -14.34 3.66
C ARG A 168 10.90 -13.18 4.16
N PHE A 169 9.64 -13.44 4.48
CA PHE A 169 8.66 -12.38 4.79
C PHE A 169 7.85 -12.68 6.05
N LEU A 170 7.32 -11.61 6.65
CA LEU A 170 6.34 -11.67 7.72
C LEU A 170 4.94 -11.58 7.09
N ARG A 171 4.19 -12.68 7.08
CA ARG A 171 2.95 -12.78 6.30
C ARG A 171 1.71 -12.51 7.12
N VAL A 172 0.78 -11.79 6.49
CA VAL A 172 -0.60 -11.60 6.95
C VAL A 172 -1.45 -12.69 6.32
N PRO A 173 -2.26 -13.44 7.08
CA PRO A 173 -3.22 -14.37 6.52
C PRO A 173 -4.24 -13.67 5.61
N LEU A 174 -4.43 -14.17 4.38
CA LEU A 174 -5.47 -13.63 3.49
C LEU A 174 -6.87 -13.87 4.06
N LEU A 175 -7.09 -15.04 4.67
CA LEU A 175 -8.29 -15.38 5.41
C LEU A 175 -7.95 -15.56 6.89
N PRO A 176 -8.77 -14.99 7.81
CA PRO A 176 -9.95 -14.14 7.53
C PRO A 176 -9.60 -12.67 7.24
N HIS A 177 -8.36 -12.26 7.55
CA HIS A 177 -7.99 -10.85 7.73
C HIS A 177 -8.03 -10.02 6.45
N GLY A 178 -7.40 -10.49 5.37
CA GLY A 178 -7.41 -9.77 4.09
C GLY A 178 -8.79 -9.66 3.46
N ALA A 179 -9.59 -10.72 3.52
CA ALA A 179 -10.98 -10.69 3.06
C ALA A 179 -11.81 -9.68 3.86
N ALA A 180 -11.66 -9.63 5.19
CA ALA A 180 -12.38 -8.65 6.01
C ALA A 180 -12.03 -7.20 5.65
N LEU A 181 -10.75 -6.90 5.39
CA LEU A 181 -10.32 -5.56 4.95
C LEU A 181 -10.87 -5.20 3.56
N TYR A 182 -10.83 -6.14 2.61
CA TYR A 182 -11.40 -5.95 1.28
C TYR A 182 -12.92 -5.73 1.33
N THR A 183 -13.66 -6.60 2.04
CA THR A 183 -15.11 -6.46 2.19
C THR A 183 -15.47 -5.13 2.81
N TYR A 184 -14.75 -4.71 3.87
CA TYR A 184 -14.97 -3.40 4.48
C TYR A 184 -14.77 -2.26 3.47
N GLN A 185 -13.70 -2.30 2.66
CA GLN A 185 -13.42 -1.27 1.67
C GLN A 185 -14.54 -1.19 0.60
N VAL A 186 -14.99 -2.34 0.09
CA VAL A 186 -16.09 -2.41 -0.89
C VAL A 186 -17.39 -1.88 -0.30
N THR A 187 -17.74 -2.31 0.91
CA THR A 187 -18.97 -1.85 1.59
C THR A 187 -18.93 -0.35 1.85
N GLN A 188 -17.79 0.20 2.26
CA GLN A 188 -17.64 1.65 2.45
C GLN A 188 -17.78 2.43 1.15
N ALA A 189 -17.16 1.96 0.06
CA ALA A 189 -17.31 2.60 -1.26
C ALA A 189 -18.79 2.61 -1.70
N ALA A 190 -19.47 1.47 -1.57
CA ALA A 190 -20.88 1.33 -1.93
C ALA A 190 -21.79 2.21 -1.06
N ALA A 191 -21.61 2.20 0.27
CA ALA A 191 -22.40 3.00 1.21
C ALA A 191 -22.26 4.51 0.98
N ARG A 192 -21.12 4.96 0.45
CA ARG A 192 -20.86 6.37 0.09
C ARG A 192 -21.32 6.73 -1.32
N GLY A 193 -21.82 5.78 -2.10
CA GLY A 193 -22.18 5.99 -3.50
C GLY A 193 -20.98 6.23 -4.42
N ASP A 194 -19.77 5.80 -4.04
CA ASP A 194 -18.60 5.85 -4.91
C ASP A 194 -18.66 4.73 -5.95
N VAL A 195 -19.54 4.91 -6.94
CA VAL A 195 -19.82 3.96 -8.00
C VAL A 195 -18.53 3.54 -8.73
N PRO A 196 -17.63 4.46 -9.15
CA PRO A 196 -16.37 4.06 -9.79
C PRO A 196 -15.48 3.17 -8.91
N ALA A 197 -15.33 3.48 -7.62
CA ALA A 197 -14.52 2.66 -6.72
C ALA A 197 -15.16 1.28 -6.47
N THR A 198 -16.49 1.22 -6.27
CA THR A 198 -17.21 -0.05 -6.10
C THR A 198 -17.03 -0.97 -7.30
N PHE A 199 -17.20 -0.47 -8.53
CA PHE A 199 -17.00 -1.25 -9.74
C PHE A 199 -15.55 -1.72 -9.91
N ARG A 200 -14.56 -0.87 -9.57
CA ARG A 200 -13.15 -1.26 -9.68
C ARG A 200 -12.78 -2.34 -8.68
N LEU A 201 -13.21 -2.20 -7.44
CA LEU A 201 -12.93 -3.17 -6.39
C LEU A 201 -13.60 -4.52 -6.65
N SER A 202 -14.82 -4.53 -7.22
CA SER A 202 -15.53 -5.78 -7.53
C SER A 202 -14.82 -6.63 -8.61
N LEU A 203 -13.87 -6.06 -9.37
CA LEU A 203 -13.05 -6.81 -10.31
C LEU A 203 -11.94 -7.65 -9.64
N LEU A 204 -11.58 -7.32 -8.39
CA LEU A 204 -10.45 -7.95 -7.70
C LEU A 204 -10.62 -9.48 -7.52
N PRO A 205 -11.78 -10.01 -7.07
CA PRO A 205 -11.97 -11.46 -6.94
C PRO A 205 -11.84 -12.20 -8.27
N TYR A 206 -12.29 -11.60 -9.38
CA TYR A 206 -12.19 -12.19 -10.71
C TYR A 206 -10.75 -12.24 -11.20
N LEU A 207 -9.98 -11.17 -11.00
CA LEU A 207 -8.55 -11.16 -11.33
C LEU A 207 -7.74 -12.12 -10.47
N ALA A 208 -8.03 -12.18 -9.16
CA ALA A 208 -7.37 -13.11 -8.26
C ALA A 208 -7.65 -14.57 -8.68
N SER A 209 -8.89 -14.87 -9.06
CA SER A 209 -9.28 -16.19 -9.57
C SER A 209 -8.58 -16.51 -10.89
N ALA A 210 -8.56 -15.58 -11.84
CA ALA A 210 -7.86 -15.73 -13.12
C ALA A 210 -6.34 -15.93 -12.93
N ALA A 211 -5.72 -15.20 -12.01
CA ALA A 211 -4.30 -15.34 -11.67
C ALA A 211 -4.00 -16.71 -11.04
N ALA A 212 -4.87 -17.18 -10.14
CA ALA A 212 -4.74 -18.50 -9.52
C ALA A 212 -4.85 -19.64 -10.56
N VAL A 213 -5.79 -19.52 -11.51
CA VAL A 213 -5.93 -20.48 -12.61
C VAL A 213 -4.72 -20.42 -13.54
N ALA A 214 -4.27 -19.22 -13.95
CA ALA A 214 -3.11 -19.04 -14.81
C ALA A 214 -1.84 -19.62 -14.18
N TYR A 215 -1.62 -19.38 -12.89
CA TYR A 215 -0.50 -19.94 -12.13
C TYR A 215 -0.59 -21.48 -12.05
N LYS A 216 -1.77 -22.04 -11.80
CA LYS A 216 -1.97 -23.49 -11.73
C LYS A 216 -1.67 -24.17 -13.08
N VAL A 217 -1.96 -23.51 -14.20
CA VAL A 217 -1.77 -24.06 -15.55
C VAL A 217 -0.36 -23.83 -16.08
N THR A 218 0.21 -22.64 -15.88
CA THR A 218 1.46 -22.21 -16.54
C THR A 218 2.64 -22.04 -15.59
N GLY A 219 2.41 -22.13 -14.28
CA GLY A 219 3.42 -21.82 -13.25
C GLY A 219 3.72 -20.32 -13.08
N SER A 220 2.98 -19.45 -13.77
CA SER A 220 3.20 -17.99 -13.78
C SER A 220 1.88 -17.22 -13.89
N ASP A 221 1.79 -16.09 -13.19
CA ASP A 221 0.67 -15.15 -13.22
C ASP A 221 1.03 -13.79 -13.83
N LYS A 222 2.26 -13.62 -14.32
CA LYS A 222 2.85 -12.34 -14.76
C LYS A 222 2.07 -11.55 -15.83
N GLY A 223 1.10 -12.17 -16.51
CA GLY A 223 0.19 -11.50 -17.45
C GLY A 223 -1.12 -10.99 -16.83
N VAL A 224 -1.52 -11.55 -15.69
CA VAL A 224 -2.79 -11.23 -15.03
C VAL A 224 -2.57 -10.28 -13.85
N TRP A 225 -1.58 -10.57 -12.98
CA TRP A 225 -1.37 -9.88 -11.72
C TRP A 225 0.01 -9.25 -11.58
#